data_AF-A0A8T4E9U2-F1
#
_entry.id   AF-A0A8T4E9U2-F1
#
_cell.length_a   1.000
_cell.length_b   1.000
_cell.length_c   1.000
_cell.angle_alpha   90.00
_cell.angle_beta   90.00
_cell.angle_gamma   90.00
#
_symmetry.space_group_name_H-M   'P 1'
#
loop_
_entity.id
_entity.type
_entity.pdbx_description
1 polymer ?
#
loop_
_entity_poly.entity_id
_entity_poly.type
_entity_poly.pdbx_seq_one_letter_code
_entity_poly.pdbx_strand_id
1 'polypeptide(L)' 'MDLPKLSHGLTKPKVELLEELGKRNGKPISEIAEEMGKTRGMLYQHLKELKEMGYVDGKFYITDAGRLALL' A
#
# COMPACT_ATOMS: atom_id res chain seq x y z
N MET A 1 15.14 1.65 -21.14
CA MET A 1 14.00 2.52 -20.87
C MET A 1 13.94 2.69 -19.37
N ASP A 2 14.47 3.80 -18.86
CA ASP A 2 14.34 4.11 -17.43
C ASP A 2 12.93 4.65 -17.22
N LEU A 3 12.06 3.84 -16.62
CA LEU A 3 10.75 4.30 -16.17
C LEU A 3 11.00 5.40 -15.12
N PRO A 4 10.60 6.65 -15.38
CA PRO A 4 10.82 7.74 -14.44
C PRO A 4 10.01 7.44 -13.18
N LYS A 5 10.72 7.25 -12.05
CA LYS A 5 10.25 7.15 -10.66
C LYS A 5 8.77 7.53 -10.48
N LEU A 6 7.86 6.55 -10.66
CA LEU A 6 6.46 6.65 -10.23
C LEU A 6 6.34 6.79 -8.70
N SER A 7 7.45 6.61 -7.98
CA SER A 7 7.58 6.72 -6.53
C SER A 7 7.72 8.14 -5.97
N HIS A 8 7.69 9.21 -6.78
CA HIS A 8 7.89 10.60 -6.30
C HIS A 8 6.86 11.11 -5.26
N GLY A 9 5.85 10.32 -4.91
CA GLY A 9 4.88 10.64 -3.83
C GLY A 9 4.74 9.58 -2.73
N LEU A 10 5.49 8.47 -2.77
CA LEU A 10 5.33 7.37 -1.81
C LEU A 10 6.44 7.40 -0.75
N THR A 11 6.04 7.50 0.51
CA THR A 11 6.96 7.31 1.64
C THR A 11 7.27 5.82 1.82
N LYS A 12 8.42 5.51 2.43
CA LYS A 12 8.83 4.13 2.70
C LYS A 12 7.74 3.27 3.38
N PRO A 13 7.03 3.75 4.43
CA PRO A 13 5.92 3.01 5.03
C PRO A 13 4.76 2.66 4.09
N LYS A 14 4.52 3.49 3.07
CA LYS A 14 3.45 3.27 2.08
C LYS A 14 3.87 2.24 1.02
N VAL A 15 5.14 2.26 0.63
CA VAL A 15 5.71 1.24 -0.26
C VAL A 15 5.64 -0.14 0.42
N GLU A 16 6.10 -0.22 1.67
CA GLU A 16 6.01 -1.46 2.47
C GLU A 16 4.56 -1.95 2.58
N LEU A 17 3.60 -1.04 2.80
CA LEU A 17 2.18 -1.39 2.87
C LEU A 17 1.66 -1.92 1.53
N LEU A 18 2.01 -1.29 0.41
CA LEU A 18 1.62 -1.78 -0.92
C LEU A 18 2.18 -3.18 -1.19
N GLU A 19 3.43 -3.46 -0.80
CA GLU A 19 4.01 -4.79 -0.91
C GLU A 19 3.24 -5.82 -0.10
N GLU A 20 2.90 -5.53 1.16
CA GLU A 20 2.13 -6.45 2.00
C GLU A 20 0.69 -6.64 1.50
N LEU A 21 0.05 -5.60 0.98
CA LEU A 21 -1.24 -5.71 0.31
C LEU A 21 -1.17 -6.57 -0.96
N GLY A 22 -0.05 -6.54 -1.68
CA GLY A 22 0.19 -7.40 -2.85
C GLY A 22 0.32 -8.88 -2.50
N LYS A 23 0.79 -9.18 -1.28
CA LYS A 23 0.95 -10.54 -0.72
C LYS A 23 -0.25 -10.99 0.12
N ARG A 24 -1.21 -10.10 0.39
CA ARG A 24 -2.42 -10.30 1.20
C ARG A 24 -3.33 -11.35 0.56
N ASN A 25 -3.01 -12.63 0.73
CA ASN A 25 -3.82 -13.77 0.34
C ASN A 25 -5.07 -13.93 1.24
N GLY A 26 -5.86 -12.86 1.36
CA GLY A 26 -7.05 -12.81 2.23
C GLY A 26 -6.79 -12.39 3.68
N LYS A 27 -5.53 -12.14 4.07
CA LYS A 27 -5.18 -11.67 5.43
C LYS A 27 -5.98 -10.41 5.82
N PRO A 28 -6.49 -10.30 7.05
CA PRO A 28 -7.13 -9.08 7.52
C PRO A 28 -6.13 -7.93 7.65
N ILE A 29 -6.60 -6.69 7.47
CA ILE A 29 -5.77 -5.48 7.58
C ILE A 29 -5.11 -5.35 8.97
N SER A 30 -5.77 -5.84 10.02
CA SER A 30 -5.21 -5.84 11.38
C SER A 30 -3.94 -6.70 11.49
N GLU A 31 -3.88 -7.82 10.79
CA GLU A 31 -2.71 -8.70 10.79
C GLU A 31 -1.54 -8.03 10.07
N ILE A 32 -1.81 -7.36 8.95
CA ILE A 32 -0.81 -6.54 8.24
C ILE A 32 -0.27 -5.42 9.16
N ALA A 33 -1.13 -4.80 9.98
CA ALA A 33 -0.67 -3.76 10.91
C ALA A 33 0.34 -4.31 11.92
N GLU A 34 0.06 -5.50 12.46
CA GLU A 34 0.91 -6.20 13.41
C GLU A 34 2.24 -6.63 12.77
N GLU A 35 2.20 -7.21 11.56
CA GLU A 35 3.39 -7.60 10.80
C GLU A 35 4.31 -6.41 10.46
N MET A 36 3.71 -5.25 10.19
CA MET A 36 4.45 -4.01 9.93
C MET A 36 4.88 -3.25 11.20
N GLY A 37 4.52 -3.74 12.39
CA GLY A 37 4.78 -3.05 13.66
C GLY A 37 4.10 -1.67 13.76
N LYS A 38 2.95 -1.49 13.10
CA LYS A 38 2.20 -0.21 13.06
C LYS A 38 0.93 -0.31 13.89
N THR A 39 0.52 0.81 14.47
CA THR A 39 -0.84 0.87 15.04
C THR A 39 -1.88 0.77 13.94
N ARG A 40 -3.06 0.23 14.26
CA ARG A 40 -4.18 0.17 13.30
C ARG A 40 -4.51 1.55 12.73
N GLY A 41 -4.51 2.58 13.56
CA GLY A 41 -4.77 3.97 13.14
C GLY A 41 -3.78 4.48 12.09
N MET A 42 -2.48 4.25 12.30
CA MET A 42 -1.45 4.62 11.30
C MET A 42 -1.63 3.85 9.99
N LEU A 43 -1.93 2.55 10.08
CA LEU A 43 -2.14 1.72 8.89
C LEU A 43 -3.35 2.21 8.08
N TYR A 44 -4.49 2.46 8.75
CA TYR A 44 -5.69 2.98 8.09
C TYR A 44 -5.47 4.38 7.49
N GLN A 45 -4.67 5.23 8.13
CA GLN A 45 -4.29 6.52 7.56
C GLN A 45 -3.50 6.34 6.26
N HIS A 46 -2.51 5.45 6.23
CA HIS A 46 -1.77 5.14 5.00
C HIS A 46 -2.66 4.51 3.93
N LEU A 47 -3.57 3.60 4.29
CA LEU A 47 -4.54 3.02 3.36
C LEU A 47 -5.45 4.08 2.73
N LYS A 48 -5.88 5.08 3.52
CA LYS A 48 -6.68 6.20 3.03
C LYS A 48 -5.89 7.02 2.01
N GLU A 49 -4.65 7.37 2.32
CA GLU A 49 -3.78 8.13 1.41
C GLU A 49 -3.48 7.34 0.12
N LEU A 50 -3.17 6.05 0.22
CA LEU A 50 -2.95 5.16 -0.92
C LEU A 50 -4.21 5.03 -1.80
N LYS A 51 -5.39 5.03 -1.19
CA LYS A 51 -6.67 5.04 -1.91
C LYS A 51 -6.91 6.36 -2.63
N GLU A 52 -6.63 7.49 -1.99
CA GLU A 52 -6.72 8.82 -2.62
C GLU A 52 -5.77 8.95 -3.81
N MET A 53 -4.61 8.28 -3.75
CA MET A 53 -3.65 8.21 -4.86
C MET A 53 -4.02 7.18 -5.95
N GLY A 54 -5.05 6.38 -5.75
CA GLY A 54 -5.49 5.35 -6.71
C GLY A 54 -4.69 4.05 -6.69
N TYR A 55 -3.79 3.85 -5.73
CA TYR A 55 -2.99 2.62 -5.61
C TYR A 55 -3.72 1.48 -4.89
N VAL A 56 -4.78 1.82 -4.15
CA VAL A 56 -5.61 0.88 -3.38
C VAL A 56 -7.09 1.20 -3.62
N ASP A 57 -7.94 0.17 -3.71
CA ASP A 57 -9.37 0.33 -3.96
C ASP A 57 -10.20 0.58 -2.68
N GLY A 58 -11.53 0.70 -2.84
CA GLY A 58 -12.45 0.91 -1.72
C GLY A 58 -12.53 -0.24 -0.72
N LYS A 59 -12.02 -1.43 -1.04
CA LYS A 59 -11.97 -2.63 -0.19
C LYS A 59 -10.55 -2.93 0.32
N PHE A 60 -9.62 -2.00 0.11
CA PHE A 60 -8.21 -2.13 0.47
C PHE A 60 -7.44 -3.23 -0.27
N TYR A 61 -7.80 -3.49 -1.54
CA TYR A 61 -6.98 -4.30 -2.46
C TYR A 61 -6.09 -3.40 -3.32
N ILE A 62 -4.88 -3.87 -3.61
CA ILE A 62 -3.95 -3.17 -4.51
C ILE A 62 -4.53 -3.11 -5.93
N THR A 63 -4.47 -1.94 -6.56
CA THR A 63 -4.88 -1.74 -7.96
C THR A 63 -3.74 -2.04 -8.92
N ASP A 64 -4.02 -2.06 -10.22
CA ASP A 64 -2.95 -2.18 -11.24
C ASP A 64 -1.96 -1.01 -11.17
N ALA A 65 -2.45 0.21 -10.93
CA ALA A 65 -1.58 1.37 -10.70
C ALA A 65 -0.69 1.18 -9.46
N GLY A 66 -1.24 0.61 -8.38
CA GLY A 66 -0.46 0.27 -7.19
C GLY A 66 0.62 -0.78 -7.46
N ARG A 67 0.33 -1.78 -8.29
CA ARG A 67 1.32 -2.79 -8.72
C ARG A 67 2.41 -2.17 -9.58
N LEU A 68 2.05 -1.30 -10.52
CA LEU A 68 3.00 -0.58 -11.37
C LEU A 68 3.90 0.37 -10.58
N ALA A 69 3.41 0.94 -9.47
CA ALA A 69 4.19 1.81 -8.60
C ALA A 69 5.29 1.08 -7.80
N LEU A 70 5.27 -0.26 -7.78
CA LEU A 70 6.28 -1.12 -7.14
C LEU A 70 7.38 -1.60 -8.12
N LEU A 71 7.25 -1.33 -9.43
CA LEU A 71 8.23 -1.67 -10.47
C LEU A 71 9.29 -0.57 -10.63
#